data_AF-A0A914IW13-F1
#
_entry.id   AF-A0A914IW13-F1
#
_cell.length_a   1.000
_cell.length_b   1.000
_cell.length_c   1.000
_cell.angle_alpha   90.00
_cell.angle_beta   90.00
_cell.angle_gamma   90.00
#
_symmetry.space_group_name_H-M   'P 1'
#
loop_
_entity.id
_entity.type
_entity.pdbx_description
1 polymer ?
#
loop_
_entity_poly.entity_id
_entity_poly.type
_entity_poly.pdbx_seq_one_letter_code
_entity_poly.pdbx_strand_id
1 'polypeptide(L)'
;MVGIAAGATAGVIDIGARWMSDLKDGICADRFWLDREHCCWSANDSVYKDADCSSWTTWPEMFGNYEKSFFYFVVDYFFYVIWAVLMAGFAVSLVKVFAPYACGSGIPEIKCVLSGFVIRGYLGKWTFVIKAVGLILASASGLSLGKEGPMVHLACCIG
;
A
#
# COMPACT_ATOMS: atom_id res chain seq x y z
N MET A 1 11.29 -17.39 16.36
CA MET A 1 9.97 -17.43 15.70
C MET A 1 9.43 -16.03 15.40
N VAL A 2 9.51 -15.08 16.35
CA VAL A 2 9.09 -13.68 16.17
C VAL A 2 9.66 -13.02 14.90
N GLY A 3 10.96 -13.21 14.60
CA GLY A 3 11.57 -12.65 13.39
C GLY A 3 11.00 -13.18 12.07
N ILE A 4 10.61 -14.46 12.00
CA ILE A 4 9.98 -15.03 10.80
C ILE A 4 8.58 -14.45 10.61
N ALA A 5 7.80 -14.36 11.69
CA ALA A 5 6.47 -13.78 11.67
C ALA A 5 6.49 -12.29 11.28
N ALA A 6 7.41 -11.51 11.88
CA ALA A 6 7.60 -10.11 11.53
C ALA A 6 8.00 -9.94 10.05
N GLY A 7 8.96 -10.76 9.56
CA GLY A 7 9.37 -10.75 8.16
C GLY A 7 8.24 -11.10 7.20
N ALA A 8 7.43 -12.12 7.51
CA ALA A 8 6.26 -12.48 6.72
C ALA A 8 5.24 -11.34 6.64
N THR A 9 4.95 -10.69 7.77
CA THR A 9 4.00 -9.57 7.81
C THR A 9 4.51 -8.34 7.05
N ALA A 10 5.82 -8.05 7.14
CA ALA A 10 6.44 -6.99 6.36
C ALA A 10 6.37 -7.28 4.86
N GLY A 11 6.59 -8.53 4.45
CA GLY A 11 6.46 -8.95 3.05
C GLY A 11 5.03 -8.80 2.53
N VAL A 12 4.03 -9.22 3.30
CA VAL A 12 2.61 -9.05 2.92
C VAL A 12 2.24 -7.58 2.74
N ILE A 13 2.71 -6.71 3.64
CA ILE A 13 2.46 -5.27 3.55
C ILE A 13 3.13 -4.67 2.32
N ASP A 14 4.39 -5.01 2.06
CA ASP A 14 5.15 -4.45 0.94
C ASP A 14 4.56 -4.88 -0.42
N ILE A 15 4.24 -6.16 -0.58
CA ILE A 15 3.59 -6.70 -1.79
C ILE A 15 2.22 -6.06 -1.99
N GLY A 16 1.39 -6.03 -0.93
CA GLY A 16 0.07 -5.42 -1.01
C GLY A 16 0.11 -3.93 -1.33
N ALA A 17 1.09 -3.20 -0.79
CA ALA A 17 1.25 -1.77 -1.00
C ALA A 17 1.66 -1.46 -2.44
N ARG A 18 2.59 -2.25 -3.00
CA ARG A 18 2.99 -2.15 -4.41
C ARG A 18 1.81 -2.44 -5.34
N TRP A 19 1.14 -3.57 -5.16
CA TRP A 19 0.00 -3.96 -5.98
C TRP A 19 -1.13 -2.90 -5.95
N MET A 20 -1.50 -2.40 -4.77
CA MET A 20 -2.53 -1.35 -4.69
C MET A 20 -2.08 0.02 -5.22
N SER A 21 -0.78 0.29 -5.23
CA SER A 21 -0.23 1.50 -5.85
C SER A 21 -0.29 1.39 -7.37
N ASP A 22 0.14 0.26 -7.93
CA ASP A 22 0.15 0.01 -9.37
C ASP A 22 -1.26 0.02 -9.96
N LEU A 23 -2.26 -0.42 -9.19
CA LEU A 23 -3.67 -0.39 -9.59
C LEU A 23 -4.18 1.01 -9.92
N LYS A 24 -3.52 2.09 -9.45
CA LYS A 24 -3.86 3.47 -9.83
C LYS A 24 -3.49 3.80 -11.26
N ASP A 25 -2.43 3.19 -11.77
CA ASP A 25 -1.86 3.49 -13.07
C ASP A 25 -2.39 2.53 -14.13
N GLY A 26 -2.79 1.31 -13.75
CA GLY A 26 -3.39 0.36 -14.66
C GLY A 26 -3.52 -1.05 -14.10
N ILE A 27 -3.75 -2.00 -15.01
CA ILE A 27 -3.86 -3.43 -14.71
C ILE A 27 -3.08 -4.25 -15.73
N CYS A 28 -2.63 -5.43 -15.31
CA CYS A 28 -2.06 -6.43 -16.20
C CYS A 28 -3.18 -7.16 -16.97
N ALA A 29 -3.09 -7.22 -18.30
CA ALA A 29 -4.14 -7.77 -19.16
C ALA A 29 -4.37 -9.28 -18.96
N ASP A 30 -3.31 -10.05 -18.66
CA ASP A 30 -3.41 -11.50 -18.44
C ASP A 30 -3.98 -11.86 -17.07
N ARG A 31 -3.58 -11.14 -16.01
CA ARG A 31 -3.94 -11.44 -14.61
C ARG A 31 -3.93 -10.18 -13.73
N PHE A 32 -5.10 -9.77 -13.26
CA PHE A 32 -5.30 -8.56 -12.45
C PHE A 32 -4.55 -8.53 -11.08
N TRP A 33 -4.14 -9.69 -10.56
CA TRP A 33 -3.48 -9.79 -9.24
C TRP A 33 -1.96 -9.55 -9.29
N LEU A 34 -1.35 -9.49 -10.48
CA LEU A 34 0.07 -9.22 -10.59
C LEU A 34 0.35 -7.72 -10.54
N ASP A 35 1.37 -7.34 -9.78
CA ASP A 35 1.98 -6.01 -9.84
C ASP A 35 2.68 -5.79 -11.19
N ARG A 36 3.02 -4.53 -11.47
CA ARG A 36 3.61 -4.13 -12.74
C ARG A 36 4.97 -4.79 -12.97
N GLU A 37 5.80 -4.92 -11.94
CA GLU A 37 7.13 -5.53 -12.07
C GLU A 37 7.01 -7.01 -12.45
N HIS A 38 6.15 -7.77 -11.78
CA HIS A 38 5.94 -9.19 -12.09
C HIS A 38 5.20 -9.40 -13.42
N CYS A 39 4.27 -8.51 -13.78
CA CYS A 39 3.60 -8.55 -15.09
C CYS A 39 4.61 -8.41 -16.24
N CYS A 40 5.55 -7.46 -16.13
CA CYS A 40 6.55 -7.21 -17.17
C CYS A 40 7.70 -8.22 -17.17
N TRP A 41 8.05 -8.80 -16.00
CA TRP A 41 8.95 -9.96 -15.96
C TRP A 41 8.37 -11.12 -16.77
N SER A 42 7.08 -11.45 -16.57
CA SER A 42 6.44 -12.58 -17.23
C SER A 42 6.41 -12.47 -18.76
N ALA A 43 6.50 -11.25 -19.31
CA ALA A 43 6.54 -11.00 -20.75
C ALA A 43 7.94 -11.06 -21.38
N ASN A 44 9.00 -11.30 -20.59
CA ASN A 44 10.41 -11.39 -21.03
C ASN A 44 10.99 -10.10 -21.66
N ASP A 45 10.31 -8.96 -21.52
CA ASP A 45 10.79 -7.62 -21.87
C ASP A 45 11.75 -7.11 -20.78
N SER A 46 13.03 -7.47 -20.88
CA SER A 46 13.98 -7.39 -19.75
C SER A 46 15.14 -6.41 -19.92
N VAL A 47 15.01 -5.25 -20.62
CA VAL A 47 16.20 -4.39 -20.82
C VAL A 47 16.03 -2.87 -20.60
N TYR A 48 14.86 -2.25 -20.60
CA TYR A 48 14.80 -0.80 -20.31
C TYR A 48 13.61 -0.42 -19.42
N LYS A 49 13.93 0.31 -18.35
CA LYS A 49 13.02 0.85 -17.32
C LYS A 49 11.95 1.82 -17.86
N ASP A 50 11.98 2.09 -19.17
CA ASP A 50 11.22 3.12 -19.87
C ASP A 50 10.55 2.63 -21.17
N ALA A 51 10.61 1.33 -21.49
CA ALA A 51 9.85 0.78 -22.62
C ALA A 51 8.45 0.39 -22.14
N ASP A 52 7.42 1.00 -22.71
CA ASP A 52 6.00 0.70 -22.44
C ASP A 52 5.77 -0.82 -22.55
N CYS A 53 5.50 -1.46 -21.41
CA CYS A 53 5.32 -2.89 -21.29
C CYS A 53 4.06 -3.31 -22.04
N SER A 54 4.21 -4.16 -23.07
CA SER A 54 3.12 -4.53 -23.99
C SER A 54 1.90 -5.18 -23.33
N SER A 55 2.08 -5.78 -22.15
CA SER A 55 1.02 -6.47 -21.39
C SER A 55 0.40 -5.61 -20.28
N TRP A 56 0.96 -4.43 -20.02
CA TRP A 56 0.42 -3.49 -19.04
C TRP A 56 -0.58 -2.57 -19.72
N THR A 57 -1.83 -2.56 -19.25
CA THR A 57 -2.88 -1.70 -19.80
C THR A 57 -3.20 -0.60 -18.80
N THR A 58 -3.02 0.64 -19.23
CA THR A 58 -3.41 1.82 -18.43
C THR A 58 -4.91 2.03 -18.47
N TRP A 59 -5.45 2.80 -17.51
CA TRP A 59 -6.89 3.09 -17.48
C TRP A 59 -7.42 3.73 -18.77
N PRO A 60 -6.75 4.73 -19.39
CA PRO A 60 -7.23 5.33 -20.64
C PRO A 60 -7.25 4.33 -21.83
N GLU A 61 -6.26 3.44 -21.91
CA GLU A 61 -6.19 2.38 -22.93
C GLU A 61 -7.34 1.38 -22.78
N MET A 62 -7.75 1.10 -21.53
CA MET A 62 -8.92 0.24 -21.25
C MET A 62 -10.23 0.86 -21.76
N PHE A 63 -10.35 2.20 -21.74
CA PHE A 63 -11.51 2.91 -22.28
C PHE A 63 -11.45 3.12 -23.81
N GLY A 64 -10.48 2.51 -24.51
CA GLY A 64 -10.36 2.56 -25.97
C GLY A 64 -9.75 3.85 -26.53
N ASN A 65 -9.13 4.68 -25.67
CA ASN A 65 -8.45 5.90 -26.09
C ASN A 65 -6.94 5.65 -26.20
N TYR A 66 -6.50 5.17 -27.37
CA TYR A 66 -5.08 4.90 -27.64
C TYR A 66 -4.28 6.12 -28.10
N GLU A 67 -4.95 7.19 -28.53
CA GLU A 67 -4.28 8.41 -28.94
C GLU A 67 -3.83 9.22 -27.72
N LYS A 68 -2.54 9.59 -27.66
CA LYS A 68 -1.92 10.47 -26.64
C LYS A 68 -2.41 11.93 -26.78
N SER A 69 -3.72 12.10 -26.79
CA SER A 69 -4.43 13.38 -26.82
C SER A 69 -4.57 13.97 -25.41
N PHE A 70 -4.96 15.25 -25.31
CA PHE A 70 -5.25 15.88 -24.02
C PHE A 70 -6.23 15.07 -23.16
N PHE A 71 -7.24 14.45 -23.78
CA PHE A 71 -8.21 13.59 -23.09
C PHE A 71 -7.58 12.36 -22.41
N TYR A 72 -6.51 11.79 -22.96
CA TYR A 72 -5.77 10.68 -22.35
C TYR A 72 -5.23 11.09 -20.97
N PHE A 73 -4.50 12.20 -20.91
CA PHE A 73 -3.92 12.71 -19.66
C PHE A 73 -4.98 13.11 -18.65
N VAL A 74 -6.10 13.69 -19.09
CA VAL A 74 -7.20 14.08 -18.21
C VAL A 74 -7.84 12.85 -17.57
N VAL A 75 -8.12 11.81 -18.35
CA VAL A 75 -8.72 10.57 -17.86
C VAL A 75 -7.77 9.85 -16.90
N ASP A 76 -6.51 9.69 -17.29
CA ASP A 76 -5.48 9.06 -16.46
C ASP A 76 -5.36 9.74 -15.08
N TYR A 77 -5.18 11.06 -15.08
CA TYR A 77 -5.06 11.83 -13.85
C TYR A 77 -6.33 11.80 -13.00
N PHE A 78 -7.51 11.83 -13.64
CA PHE A 78 -8.78 11.76 -12.93
C PHE A 78 -8.97 10.43 -12.19
N PHE A 79 -8.68 9.30 -12.87
CA PHE A 79 -8.72 7.97 -12.25
C PHE A 79 -7.69 7.85 -11.13
N TYR A 80 -6.46 8.34 -11.35
CA TYR A 80 -5.42 8.36 -10.34
C TYR A 80 -5.86 9.08 -9.06
N VAL A 81 -6.39 10.31 -9.20
CA VAL A 81 -6.82 11.14 -8.06
C VAL A 81 -8.02 10.51 -7.34
N ILE A 82 -9.03 10.03 -8.07
CA ILE A 82 -10.19 9.38 -7.46
C ILE A 82 -9.77 8.15 -6.66
N TRP A 83 -8.94 7.30 -7.24
CA TRP A 83 -8.48 6.09 -6.56
C TRP A 83 -7.66 6.43 -5.31
N ALA A 84 -6.76 7.43 -5.42
CA ALA A 84 -5.98 7.91 -4.28
C ALA A 84 -6.87 8.41 -3.13
N VAL A 85 -7.88 9.23 -3.43
CA VAL A 85 -8.79 9.79 -2.42
C VAL A 85 -9.67 8.71 -1.78
N LEU A 86 -10.17 7.75 -2.58
CA LEU A 86 -10.96 6.63 -2.07
C LEU A 86 -10.15 5.76 -1.11
N MET A 87 -8.92 5.40 -1.47
CA MET A 87 -8.04 4.60 -0.62
C MET A 87 -7.66 5.33 0.66
N ALA A 88 -7.33 6.63 0.58
CA ALA A 88 -7.05 7.45 1.75
C ALA A 88 -8.28 7.57 2.66
N GLY A 89 -9.46 7.82 2.10
CA GLY A 89 -10.72 7.90 2.85
C GLY A 89 -11.08 6.58 3.53
N PHE A 90 -10.85 5.45 2.85
CA PHE A 90 -11.05 4.12 3.42
C PHE A 90 -10.05 3.82 4.55
N ALA A 91 -8.78 4.18 4.39
CA ALA A 91 -7.77 4.05 5.43
C ALA A 91 -8.15 4.85 6.69
N VAL A 92 -8.53 6.12 6.52
CA VAL A 92 -8.87 7.00 7.64
C VAL A 92 -10.14 6.54 8.34
N SER A 93 -11.17 6.13 7.60
CA SER A 93 -12.40 5.60 8.18
C SER A 93 -12.16 4.33 8.98
N LEU A 94 -11.36 3.38 8.46
CA LEU A 94 -10.97 2.17 9.20
C LEU A 94 -10.26 2.49 10.52
N VAL A 95 -9.25 3.38 10.48
CA VAL A 95 -8.49 3.75 11.69
C VAL A 95 -9.38 4.46 12.71
N LYS A 96 -10.23 5.39 12.27
CA LYS A 96 -11.13 6.16 13.14
C LYS A 96 -12.20 5.29 13.80
N VAL A 97 -12.76 4.31 13.07
CA VAL A 97 -13.89 3.49 13.56
C VAL A 97 -13.41 2.36 14.46
N PHE A 98 -12.32 1.66 14.10
CA PHE A 98 -11.95 0.43 14.78
C PHE A 98 -10.83 0.57 15.81
N ALA A 99 -9.83 1.43 15.58
CA ALA A 99 -8.73 1.62 16.52
C ALA A 99 -8.05 2.99 16.38
N PRO A 100 -8.55 4.04 17.06
CA PRO A 100 -7.91 5.36 17.02
C PRO A 100 -6.48 5.35 17.59
N TYR A 101 -6.15 4.38 18.45
CA TYR A 101 -4.79 4.17 18.98
C TYR A 101 -3.76 3.72 17.92
N ALA A 102 -4.20 3.30 16.73
CA ALA A 102 -3.30 2.93 15.64
C ALA A 102 -2.73 4.15 14.89
N CYS A 103 -3.18 5.38 15.21
CA CYS A 103 -2.71 6.60 14.56
C CYS A 103 -1.21 6.83 14.79
N GLY A 104 -0.51 7.27 13.75
CA GLY A 104 0.90 7.65 13.83
C GLY A 104 1.89 6.48 13.83
N SER A 105 3.16 6.81 14.04
CA SER A 105 4.28 5.86 13.95
C SER A 105 4.22 4.81 15.06
N GLY A 106 3.99 5.24 16.29
CA GLY A 106 3.90 4.36 17.45
C GLY A 106 5.21 4.15 18.21
N ILE A 107 6.32 4.69 17.70
CA ILE A 107 7.64 4.65 18.35
C ILE A 107 7.65 5.32 19.74
N PRO A 108 7.14 6.55 19.93
CA PRO A 108 7.20 7.19 21.25
C PRO A 108 6.40 6.40 22.30
N GLU A 109 5.27 5.84 21.92
CA GLU A 109 4.41 5.04 22.79
C GLU A 109 5.07 3.72 23.19
N ILE A 110 5.77 3.04 22.26
CA ILE A 110 6.55 1.83 22.58
C ILE A 110 7.66 2.17 23.58
N LYS A 111 8.36 3.30 23.40
CA LYS A 111 9.38 3.75 24.36
C LYS A 111 8.76 3.99 25.75
N CYS A 112 7.55 4.55 25.84
CA CYS A 112 6.83 4.69 27.11
C CYS A 112 6.50 3.32 27.74
N VAL A 113 6.07 2.34 26.94
CA VAL A 113 5.80 0.97 27.43
C VAL A 113 7.08 0.31 27.96
N LEU A 114 8.20 0.43 27.23
CA LEU A 114 9.50 -0.06 27.69
C LEU A 114 10.03 0.67 28.94
N SER A 115 9.61 1.92 29.17
CA SER A 115 9.95 2.68 30.39
C SER A 115 9.10 2.28 31.60
N GLY A 116 8.18 1.31 31.46
CA GLY A 116 7.34 0.80 32.55
C GLY A 116 5.89 1.31 32.54
N PHE A 117 5.49 2.16 31.57
CA PHE A 117 4.13 2.68 31.49
C PHE A 117 3.25 1.87 30.53
N VAL A 118 2.39 1.01 31.06
CA VAL A 118 1.56 0.11 30.25
C VAL A 118 0.29 0.81 29.74
N ILE A 119 0.21 1.01 28.42
CA ILE A 119 -0.99 1.51 27.74
C ILE A 119 -1.86 0.32 27.30
N ARG A 120 -3.03 0.15 27.94
CA ARG A 120 -3.95 -0.97 27.65
C ARG A 120 -4.51 -0.85 26.22
N GLY A 121 -4.47 -1.95 25.47
CA GLY A 121 -5.03 -2.02 24.11
C GLY A 121 -4.08 -1.54 23.00
N TYR A 122 -2.90 -1.03 23.33
CA TYR A 122 -1.93 -0.54 22.34
C TYR A 122 -1.31 -1.69 21.52
N LEU A 123 -0.82 -2.75 22.19
CA LEU A 123 -0.32 -3.98 21.57
C LEU A 123 -1.43 -5.03 21.27
N GLY A 124 -2.66 -4.57 21.01
CA GLY A 124 -3.77 -5.47 20.70
C GLY A 124 -3.66 -6.12 19.31
N LYS A 125 -4.23 -7.32 19.16
CA LYS A 125 -4.39 -7.97 17.83
C LYS A 125 -5.17 -7.10 16.83
N TRP A 126 -6.15 -6.33 17.32
CA TRP A 126 -6.95 -5.45 16.48
C TRP A 126 -6.16 -4.23 15.99
N THR A 127 -5.38 -3.58 16.87
CA THR A 127 -4.50 -2.48 16.47
C THR A 127 -3.44 -2.94 15.47
N PHE A 128 -2.90 -4.15 15.62
CA PHE A 128 -1.99 -4.76 14.65
C PHE A 128 -2.63 -4.86 13.26
N VAL A 129 -3.82 -5.48 13.14
CA VAL A 129 -4.50 -5.67 11.84
C VAL A 129 -4.84 -4.33 11.18
N ILE A 130 -5.40 -3.39 11.95
CA ILE A 130 -5.83 -2.09 11.43
C ILE A 130 -4.62 -1.26 10.98
N LYS A 131 -3.51 -1.33 11.73
CA LYS A 131 -2.28 -0.61 11.38
C LYS A 131 -1.62 -1.18 10.14
N ALA A 132 -1.62 -2.51 9.97
CA ALA A 132 -1.13 -3.16 8.75
C ALA A 132 -1.97 -2.75 7.53
N VAL A 133 -3.30 -2.90 7.58
CA VAL A 133 -4.19 -2.53 6.46
C VAL A 133 -4.14 -1.04 6.16
N GLY A 134 -4.14 -0.19 7.20
CA GLY A 134 -4.04 1.26 7.05
C GLY A 134 -2.72 1.69 6.41
N LEU A 135 -1.61 1.02 6.71
CA LEU A 135 -0.31 1.30 6.09
C LEU A 135 -0.31 0.95 4.60
N ILE A 136 -0.89 -0.18 4.22
CA ILE A 136 -1.01 -0.60 2.82
C ILE A 136 -1.85 0.44 2.04
N LEU A 137 -3.01 0.83 2.57
CA LEU A 137 -3.90 1.81 1.94
C LEU A 137 -3.27 3.21 1.87
N ALA A 138 -2.56 3.63 2.94
CA ALA A 138 -1.88 4.91 2.97
C ALA A 138 -0.73 4.99 1.95
N SER A 139 0.07 3.93 1.85
CA SER A 139 1.10 3.79 0.81
C SER A 139 0.46 3.82 -0.58
N ALA A 140 -0.62 3.05 -0.78
CA ALA A 140 -1.35 3.00 -2.04
C ALA A 140 -1.87 4.37 -2.43
N SER A 141 -2.39 5.17 -1.49
CA SER A 141 -2.88 6.52 -1.77
C SER A 141 -1.80 7.54 -2.16
N GLY A 142 -0.51 7.18 -2.06
CA GLY A 142 0.61 8.04 -2.46
C GLY A 142 0.94 9.11 -1.42
N LEU A 143 0.49 8.95 -0.17
CA LEU A 143 0.93 9.81 0.91
C LEU A 143 2.41 9.55 1.19
N SER A 144 3.19 10.63 1.31
CA SER A 144 4.60 10.58 1.71
C SER A 144 4.73 10.25 3.20
N LEU A 145 4.43 9.00 3.56
CA LEU A 145 4.51 8.46 4.91
C LEU A 145 5.59 7.39 4.98
N GLY A 146 6.48 7.50 5.97
CA GLY A 146 7.51 6.50 6.20
C GLY A 146 6.91 5.22 6.80
N LYS A 147 7.14 4.08 6.13
CA LYS A 147 6.71 2.74 6.59
C LYS A 147 7.55 2.17 7.73
N GLU A 148 8.77 2.68 7.91
CA GLU A 148 9.76 2.14 8.85
C GLU A 148 9.30 2.23 10.32
N GLY A 149 8.69 3.34 10.72
CA GLY A 149 8.21 3.51 12.10
C GLY A 149 7.06 2.56 12.48
N PRO A 150 5.99 2.48 11.68
CA PRO A 150 4.92 1.51 11.89
C PRO A 150 5.39 0.04 11.86
N MET A 151 6.39 -0.31 11.06
CA MET A 151 6.91 -1.69 11.01
C MET A 151 7.55 -2.12 12.34
N VAL A 152 8.26 -1.22 13.02
CA VAL A 152 8.80 -1.51 14.36
C VAL A 152 7.67 -1.75 15.36
N HIS A 153 6.58 -0.99 15.27
CA HIS A 153 5.41 -1.22 16.12
C HIS A 153 4.75 -2.57 15.87
N LEU A 154 4.57 -2.95 14.60
CA LEU A 154 4.02 -4.25 14.24
C LEU A 154 4.91 -5.40 14.74
N ALA A 155 6.23 -5.26 14.67
CA ALA A 155 7.17 -6.24 15.21
C ALA A 155 7.05 -6.38 16.75
N CYS A 156 6.91 -5.27 17.47
CA CYS A 156 6.67 -5.28 18.92
C CYS A 156 5.32 -5.91 19.30
N CYS A 157 4.29 -5.81 18.45
CA CYS A 157 3.00 -6.49 18.69
C CYS A 157 3.06 -8.01 18.49
N ILE A 158 4.05 -8.51 17.75
CA ILE A 158 4.24 -9.95 17.48
C ILE A 158 5.14 -10.61 18.54
N GLY A 159 6.07 -9.86 19.13
CA GLY A 159 7.04 -10.33 20.13
C GLY A 159 6.49 -10.32 21.54
#